data_AF-A0A226EM55-F1
#
_entry.id   AF-A0A226EM55-F1
#
_cell.length_a   1.000
_cell.length_b   1.000
_cell.length_c   1.000
_cell.angle_alpha   90.00
_cell.angle_beta   90.00
_cell.angle_gamma   90.00
#
_symmetry.space_group_name_H-M   'P 1'
#
loop_
_entity.id
_entity.type
_entity.pdbx_description
1 polymer ?
#
loop_
_entity_poly.entity_id
_entity_poly.type
_entity_poly.pdbx_seq_one_letter_code
_entity_poly.pdbx_strand_id
1 'polypeptide(L)'
;MHGKLFMCLLLGVTLLDKRAESQGDQTEVIISLFATDLNGCDALSACDAFVKILCSTASYDWRNCGQTREMTDDNFPVWPERFTFQYTQSERMRWRFDVIDKDVLFDDPIGSVSVVVEEFLNATEVQSTVRYDLNGRGSFFVHRRRL
;
A
#
# COMPACT_ATOMS: atom_id res chain seq x y z
N MET A 1 29.69 -37.08 59.81
CA MET A 1 30.01 -35.90 59.00
C MET A 1 30.25 -36.38 57.58
N HIS A 2 29.31 -36.15 56.67
CA HIS A 2 29.43 -36.46 55.24
C HIS A 2 29.24 -35.17 54.45
N GLY A 3 30.19 -34.84 53.59
CA GLY A 3 30.07 -33.78 52.60
C GLY A 3 31.42 -33.51 51.94
N LYS A 4 31.49 -33.02 50.71
CA LYS A 4 30.54 -32.94 49.60
C LYS A 4 31.42 -32.64 48.36
N LEU A 5 30.94 -33.10 47.21
CA LEU A 5 31.48 -32.90 45.85
C LEU A 5 31.78 -31.42 45.56
N PHE A 6 32.89 -31.11 44.87
CA PHE A 6 33.05 -29.85 44.13
C PHE A 6 33.46 -30.17 42.69
N MET A 7 32.48 -30.00 41.79
CA MET A 7 32.61 -30.14 40.35
C MET A 7 33.16 -28.82 39.79
N CYS A 8 34.25 -28.91 39.04
CA CYS A 8 34.94 -27.77 38.44
C CYS A 8 34.11 -27.18 37.30
N LEU A 9 33.87 -25.87 37.34
CA LEU A 9 33.21 -25.08 36.29
C LEU A 9 34.14 -24.97 35.07
N LEU A 10 33.70 -25.44 33.91
CA LEU A 10 34.36 -25.14 32.63
C LEU A 10 33.80 -23.82 32.08
N LEU A 11 34.66 -22.79 32.09
CA LEU A 11 34.56 -21.59 31.28
C LEU A 11 34.74 -21.98 29.81
N GLY A 12 33.71 -21.76 29.00
CA GLY A 12 33.77 -21.87 27.54
C GLY A 12 32.89 -20.81 26.92
N VAL A 13 33.49 -19.66 26.61
CA VAL A 13 32.88 -18.56 25.87
C VAL A 13 32.57 -19.06 24.46
N THR A 14 31.31 -19.39 24.18
CA THR A 14 30.82 -19.40 22.79
C THR A 14 30.27 -18.03 22.48
N LEU A 15 30.94 -17.38 21.53
CA LEU A 15 30.60 -16.07 21.00
C LEU A 15 29.11 -15.99 20.65
N LEU A 16 28.50 -14.89 21.11
CA LEU A 16 27.28 -14.36 20.52
C LEU A 16 27.47 -14.21 19.01
N ASP A 17 26.75 -15.00 18.22
CA ASP A 17 26.27 -14.52 16.92
C ASP A 17 24.76 -14.29 17.07
N LYS A 18 24.42 -13.27 17.86
CA LYS A 18 23.17 -12.56 17.61
C LYS A 18 23.42 -11.79 16.33
N ARG A 19 23.10 -12.39 15.18
CA ARG A 19 22.76 -11.63 13.99
C ARG A 19 21.63 -10.69 14.41
N ALA A 20 22.00 -9.46 14.76
CA ALA A 20 21.07 -8.36 14.71
C ALA A 20 20.71 -8.24 13.22
N GLU A 21 19.64 -8.94 12.83
CA GLU A 21 18.85 -8.48 11.70
C GLU A 21 18.53 -7.03 12.02
N SER A 22 19.10 -6.11 11.25
CA SER A 22 18.69 -4.72 11.30
C SER A 22 17.20 -4.74 11.02
N GLN A 23 16.38 -4.57 12.07
CA GLN A 23 15.01 -4.12 11.88
C GLN A 23 15.14 -2.76 11.21
N GLY A 24 15.07 -2.75 9.88
CA GLY A 24 14.91 -1.53 9.12
C GLY A 24 13.70 -0.84 9.71
N ASP A 25 13.83 0.44 10.02
CA ASP A 25 12.76 1.24 10.62
C ASP A 25 11.51 1.13 9.74
N GLN A 26 10.55 0.32 10.18
CA GLN A 26 9.30 0.11 9.45
C GLN A 26 8.35 1.23 9.82
N THR A 27 7.96 2.00 8.81
CA THR A 27 7.00 3.09 8.99
C THR A 27 5.63 2.64 8.52
N GLU A 28 4.62 2.80 9.37
CA GLU A 28 3.24 2.59 8.95
C GLU A 28 2.76 3.73 8.04
N VAL A 29 2.21 3.37 6.89
CA VAL A 29 1.64 4.32 5.92
C VAL A 29 0.18 4.00 5.72
N ILE A 30 -0.68 4.93 6.12
CA ILE A 30 -2.13 4.80 5.97
C ILE A 30 -2.59 5.70 4.84
N ILE A 31 -3.35 5.14 3.89
CA ILE A 31 -3.93 5.90 2.77
C ILE A 31 -5.44 5.75 2.71
N SER A 32 -6.09 6.75 2.15
CA SER A 32 -7.46 6.69 1.64
C SER A 32 -7.49 7.19 0.20
N LEU A 33 -8.49 6.74 -0.55
CA LEU A 33 -8.58 6.95 -1.99
C LEU A 33 -9.85 7.72 -2.32
N PHE A 34 -9.79 8.57 -3.35
CA PHE A 34 -10.97 9.16 -3.98
C PHE A 34 -10.66 9.53 -5.43
N ALA A 35 -11.68 9.73 -6.23
CA ALA A 35 -11.55 10.19 -7.61
C ALA A 35 -12.56 11.30 -7.92
N THR A 36 -12.30 12.06 -8.97
CA THR A 36 -13.22 13.08 -9.49
C THR A 36 -13.28 13.01 -11.00
N ASP A 37 -14.42 13.47 -11.54
CA ASP A 37 -14.62 13.64 -12.98
C ASP A 37 -14.38 12.35 -13.77
N LEU A 38 -14.70 11.20 -13.16
CA LEU A 38 -14.60 9.91 -13.83
C LEU A 38 -15.52 9.90 -15.06
N ASN A 39 -15.02 9.34 -16.16
CA ASN A 39 -15.76 9.29 -17.41
C ASN A 39 -15.34 8.11 -18.31
N GLY A 40 -16.16 7.87 -19.34
CA GLY A 40 -15.99 6.76 -20.27
C GLY A 40 -16.35 5.42 -19.64
N CYS A 41 -17.24 5.41 -18.66
CA CYS A 41 -17.76 4.24 -17.97
C CYS A 41 -18.90 3.65 -18.81
N ASP A 42 -20.15 4.02 -18.51
CA ASP A 42 -21.31 3.69 -19.34
C ASP A 42 -21.76 4.83 -20.26
N ALA A 43 -22.47 4.46 -21.33
CA ALA A 43 -23.12 5.43 -22.22
C ALA A 43 -24.33 6.13 -21.58
N LEU A 44 -24.95 5.55 -20.54
CA LEU A 44 -26.24 5.97 -19.98
C LEU A 44 -26.26 6.14 -18.45
N SER A 45 -25.14 5.92 -17.76
CA SER A 45 -24.98 6.02 -16.30
C SER A 45 -23.62 6.66 -15.93
N ALA A 46 -23.49 7.07 -14.68
CA ALA A 46 -22.17 7.36 -14.10
C ALA A 46 -21.43 6.04 -13.81
N CYS A 47 -20.18 6.15 -13.37
CA CYS A 47 -19.33 4.98 -13.13
C CYS A 47 -19.73 4.21 -11.87
N ASP A 48 -19.66 2.88 -11.95
CA ASP A 48 -19.73 1.93 -10.84
C ASP A 48 -18.30 1.59 -10.37
N ALA A 49 -17.62 2.59 -9.81
CA ALA A 49 -16.16 2.56 -9.69
C ALA A 49 -15.65 1.82 -8.43
N PHE A 50 -14.61 1.01 -8.62
CA PHE A 50 -13.79 0.45 -7.54
C PHE A 50 -12.29 0.45 -7.90
N VAL A 51 -11.44 0.24 -6.89
CA VAL A 51 -9.98 0.26 -7.06
C VAL A 51 -9.38 -1.07 -6.63
N LYS A 52 -8.60 -1.70 -7.52
CA LYS A 52 -7.68 -2.79 -7.17
C LYS A 52 -6.31 -2.21 -6.85
N ILE A 53 -5.75 -2.58 -5.71
CA ILE A 53 -4.43 -2.13 -5.26
C ILE A 53 -3.44 -3.29 -5.43
N LEU A 54 -2.40 -3.06 -6.22
CA LEU A 54 -1.27 -3.96 -6.31
C LEU A 54 -0.05 -3.32 -5.64
N CYS A 55 0.81 -4.14 -5.06
CA CYS A 55 2.12 -3.70 -4.60
C CYS A 55 3.22 -4.57 -5.19
N SER A 56 4.40 -3.97 -5.34
CA SER A 56 5.64 -4.67 -5.63
C SER A 56 6.78 -4.08 -4.79
N THR A 57 7.87 -4.84 -4.68
CA THR A 57 9.14 -4.38 -4.11
C THR A 57 10.27 -4.66 -5.09
N ALA A 58 11.52 -4.38 -4.72
CA ALA A 58 12.68 -4.81 -5.49
C ALA A 58 12.78 -6.36 -5.59
N SER A 59 12.24 -7.08 -4.60
CA SER A 59 12.41 -8.54 -4.45
C SER A 59 11.16 -9.33 -4.86
N TYR A 60 10.01 -8.68 -4.97
CA TYR A 60 8.74 -9.33 -5.29
C TYR A 60 8.02 -8.59 -6.42
N ASP A 61 7.49 -9.37 -7.36
CA ASP A 61 6.62 -8.87 -8.42
C ASP A 61 5.26 -8.38 -7.87
N TRP A 62 4.45 -7.79 -8.73
CA TRP A 62 3.12 -7.28 -8.40
C TRP A 62 2.21 -8.36 -7.80
N ARG A 63 1.66 -8.05 -6.63
CA ARG A 63 0.64 -8.86 -5.95
C ARG A 63 -0.54 -7.98 -5.53
N ASN A 64 -1.72 -8.59 -5.41
CA ASN A 64 -2.89 -7.92 -4.84
C ASN A 64 -2.63 -7.60 -3.36
N CYS A 65 -2.86 -6.35 -2.98
CA CYS A 65 -2.69 -5.83 -1.63
C CYS A 65 -3.98 -5.29 -1.01
N GLY A 66 -5.07 -5.24 -1.77
CA GLY A 66 -6.31 -4.68 -1.33
C GLY A 66 -7.22 -4.32 -2.49
N GLN A 67 -8.48 -4.09 -2.15
CA GLN A 67 -9.48 -3.59 -3.06
C GLN A 67 -10.48 -2.74 -2.27
N THR A 68 -11.01 -1.69 -2.87
CA THR A 68 -12.16 -0.98 -2.31
C THR A 68 -13.45 -1.73 -2.61
N ARG A 69 -14.52 -1.37 -1.92
CA ARG A 69 -15.87 -1.61 -2.44
C ARG A 69 -16.13 -0.79 -3.69
N GLU A 70 -17.19 -1.19 -4.38
CA GLU A 70 -17.78 -0.46 -5.49
C GLU A 70 -18.60 0.73 -4.97
N MET A 71 -18.51 1.84 -5.69
CA MET A 71 -19.35 3.01 -5.52
C MET A 71 -20.22 3.14 -6.77
N THR A 72 -21.51 2.85 -6.63
CA THR A 72 -22.46 2.75 -7.75
C THR A 72 -22.94 4.14 -8.21
N ASP A 73 -22.99 4.34 -9.53
CA ASP A 73 -23.49 5.53 -10.23
C ASP A 73 -22.87 6.84 -9.69
N ASP A 74 -21.55 6.86 -9.51
CA ASP A 74 -20.81 7.97 -8.92
C ASP A 74 -19.52 8.32 -9.69
N ASN A 75 -19.51 9.49 -10.33
CA ASN A 75 -18.32 10.03 -11.01
C ASN A 75 -17.33 10.73 -10.07
N PHE A 76 -17.65 10.85 -8.78
CA PHE A 76 -16.85 11.49 -7.73
C PHE A 76 -16.66 10.57 -6.51
N PRO A 77 -16.26 9.31 -6.70
CA PRO A 77 -16.29 8.33 -5.64
C PRO A 77 -15.29 8.67 -4.53
N VAL A 78 -15.77 8.61 -3.29
CA VAL A 78 -14.96 8.63 -2.07
C VAL A 78 -15.09 7.26 -1.40
N TRP A 79 -14.11 6.39 -1.61
CA TRP A 79 -14.10 5.06 -0.99
C TRP A 79 -13.82 5.19 0.51
N PRO A 80 -14.63 4.56 1.40
CA PRO A 80 -14.47 4.70 2.84
C PRO A 80 -13.25 3.95 3.39
N GLU A 81 -12.72 2.98 2.64
CA GLU A 81 -11.65 2.11 3.10
C GLU A 81 -10.38 2.91 3.36
N ARG A 82 -9.64 2.44 4.36
CA ARG A 82 -8.28 2.87 4.64
C ARG A 82 -7.38 1.66 4.47
N PHE A 83 -6.25 1.87 3.82
CA PHE A 83 -5.27 0.82 3.59
C PHE A 83 -4.00 1.18 4.36
N THR A 84 -3.52 0.21 5.12
CA THR A 84 -2.32 0.33 5.96
C THR A 84 -1.22 -0.51 5.37
N PHE A 85 -0.07 0.11 5.10
CA PHE A 85 1.11 -0.54 4.54
C PHE A 85 2.30 -0.36 5.47
N GLN A 86 3.10 -1.42 5.63
CA GLN A 86 4.40 -1.32 6.28
C GLN A 86 5.43 -0.89 5.24
N TYR A 87 5.97 0.31 5.39
CA TYR A 87 7.00 0.84 4.51
C TYR A 87 8.40 0.55 5.05
N THR A 88 9.23 -0.04 4.19
CA THR A 88 10.66 -0.23 4.45
C THR A 88 11.45 0.44 3.33
N GLN A 89 12.25 1.47 3.64
CA GLN A 89 12.94 2.29 2.63
C GLN A 89 13.84 1.47 1.70
N SER A 90 14.50 0.42 2.21
CA SER A 90 15.41 -0.42 1.42
C SER A 90 14.71 -1.29 0.36
N GLU A 91 13.39 -1.45 0.41
CA GLU A 91 12.66 -2.40 -0.44
C GLU A 91 12.20 -1.81 -1.79
N ARG A 92 12.43 -0.52 -2.08
CA ARG A 92 11.97 0.16 -3.31
C ARG A 92 10.49 -0.14 -3.61
N MET A 93 9.65 0.06 -2.60
CA MET A 93 8.23 -0.30 -2.66
C MET A 93 7.47 0.56 -3.68
N ARG A 94 6.55 -0.08 -4.40
CA ARG A 94 5.66 0.57 -5.35
C ARG A 94 4.22 0.10 -5.14
N TRP A 95 3.28 1.01 -5.37
CA TRP A 95 1.86 0.70 -5.49
C TRP A 95 1.41 0.89 -6.94
N ARG A 96 0.40 0.13 -7.35
CA ARG A 96 -0.40 0.37 -8.54
C ARG A 96 -1.87 0.39 -8.13
N PHE A 97 -2.58 1.40 -8.56
CA PHE A 97 -4.02 1.55 -8.37
C PHE A 97 -4.68 1.40 -9.72
N ASP A 98 -5.41 0.31 -9.92
CA ASP A 98 -6.22 0.09 -11.11
C ASP A 98 -7.66 0.54 -10.77
N VAL A 99 -8.10 1.65 -11.37
CA VAL A 99 -9.46 2.20 -11.23
C VAL A 99 -10.32 1.59 -12.32
N ILE A 100 -11.41 0.96 -11.91
CA ILE A 100 -12.19 0.05 -12.74
C ILE A 100 -13.67 0.39 -12.58
N ASP A 101 -14.37 0.44 -13.70
CA ASP A 101 -15.81 0.50 -13.78
C ASP A 101 -16.37 -0.93 -13.74
N LYS A 102 -17.28 -1.18 -12.81
CA LYS A 102 -17.87 -2.52 -12.62
C LYS A 102 -19.01 -2.71 -13.61
N ASP A 103 -18.97 -3.81 -14.34
CA ASP A 103 -19.96 -4.14 -15.34
C ASP A 103 -20.54 -5.55 -15.15
N VAL A 104 -21.73 -5.79 -15.71
CA VAL A 104 -22.40 -7.10 -15.57
C VAL A 104 -21.63 -8.21 -16.30
N LEU A 105 -20.97 -7.90 -17.42
CA LEU A 105 -20.27 -8.88 -18.26
C LEU A 105 -18.75 -8.76 -18.20
N PHE A 106 -18.20 -7.56 -18.33
CA PHE A 106 -16.75 -7.33 -18.29
C PHE A 106 -16.46 -5.98 -17.66
N ASP A 107 -15.75 -5.98 -16.54
CA ASP A 107 -15.26 -4.76 -15.90
C ASP A 107 -14.42 -3.91 -16.87
N ASP A 108 -14.75 -2.62 -17.00
CA ASP A 108 -14.09 -1.68 -17.89
C ASP A 108 -12.98 -0.90 -17.16
N PRO A 109 -11.70 -1.04 -17.55
CA PRO A 109 -10.63 -0.26 -16.92
C PRO A 109 -10.79 1.22 -17.22
N ILE A 110 -10.88 2.06 -16.18
CA ILE A 110 -10.88 3.53 -16.33
C ILE A 110 -9.45 4.02 -16.51
N GLY A 111 -8.54 3.58 -15.64
CA GLY A 111 -7.12 3.91 -15.73
C GLY A 111 -6.29 3.28 -14.61
N SER A 112 -4.97 3.37 -14.76
CA SER A 112 -4.01 2.82 -13.78
C SER A 112 -2.98 3.87 -13.38
N VAL A 113 -2.69 3.95 -12.08
CA VAL A 113 -1.71 4.87 -11.50
C VAL A 113 -0.63 4.06 -10.79
N SER A 114 0.63 4.29 -11.15
CA SER A 114 1.79 3.71 -10.46
C SER A 114 2.43 4.75 -9.55
N VAL A 115 2.75 4.36 -8.32
CA VAL A 115 3.29 5.23 -7.27
C VAL A 115 4.54 4.59 -6.69
N VAL A 116 5.65 5.32 -6.69
CA VAL A 116 6.83 4.98 -5.88
C VAL A 116 6.55 5.46 -4.45
N VAL A 117 6.56 4.55 -3.47
CA VAL A 117 6.11 4.87 -2.11
C VAL A 117 6.99 5.94 -1.47
N GLU A 118 8.30 5.91 -1.71
CA GLU A 118 9.24 6.92 -1.21
C GLU A 118 8.92 8.33 -1.74
N GLU A 119 8.65 8.47 -3.04
CA GLU A 119 8.27 9.76 -3.65
C GLU A 119 6.95 10.28 -3.09
N PHE A 120 5.97 9.39 -2.89
CA PHE A 120 4.70 9.73 -2.26
C PHE A 120 4.89 10.21 -0.81
N LEU A 121 5.73 9.54 -0.02
CA LEU A 121 6.01 9.93 1.35
C LEU A 121 6.66 11.32 1.42
N ASN A 122 7.64 11.59 0.55
CA ASN A 122 8.30 12.88 0.45
C ASN A 122 7.32 13.99 0.02
N ALA A 123 6.50 13.75 -1.01
CA ALA A 123 5.49 14.70 -1.46
C ALA A 123 4.45 15.00 -0.36
N THR A 124 4.16 14.01 0.49
CA THR A 124 3.15 14.12 1.55
C THR A 124 3.63 14.62 2.89
N GLU A 125 4.91 15.02 3.00
CA GLU A 125 5.39 15.80 4.14
C GLU A 125 4.75 17.19 4.18
N VAL A 126 4.56 17.80 3.01
CA VAL A 126 4.00 19.16 2.86
C VAL A 126 2.49 19.15 2.61
N GLN A 127 2.01 18.24 1.76
CA GLN A 127 0.59 18.14 1.36
C GLN A 127 0.07 16.72 1.49
N SER A 128 -0.98 16.48 2.28
CA SER A 128 -1.44 15.11 2.54
C SER A 128 -2.00 14.37 1.31
N THR A 129 -2.25 15.04 0.19
CA THR A 129 -2.87 14.45 -1.00
C THR A 129 -1.98 14.59 -2.22
N VAL A 130 -1.89 13.53 -3.03
CA VAL A 130 -1.28 13.56 -4.36
C VAL A 130 -2.35 13.22 -5.41
N ARG A 131 -2.39 14.00 -6.49
CA ARG A 131 -3.31 13.84 -7.63
C ARG A 131 -2.59 13.16 -8.80
N TYR A 132 -3.31 12.30 -9.50
CA TYR A 132 -2.89 11.60 -10.70
C TYR A 132 -3.96 11.73 -11.78
N ASP A 133 -3.55 11.89 -13.04
CA ASP A 133 -4.46 11.91 -14.18
C ASP A 133 -4.75 10.48 -14.66
N LEU A 134 -6.01 10.16 -14.97
CA LEU A 134 -6.43 8.87 -15.52
C LEU A 134 -6.48 8.91 -17.06
N ASN A 135 -5.46 9.49 -17.70
CA ASN A 135 -5.38 9.70 -19.15
C ASN A 135 -6.60 10.45 -19.71
N GLY A 136 -7.00 11.53 -19.04
CA GLY A 136 -8.19 12.32 -19.40
C GLY A 136 -9.53 11.71 -18.99
N ARG A 137 -9.55 10.51 -18.40
CA ARG A 137 -10.78 9.85 -17.90
C ARG A 137 -11.14 10.17 -16.46
N GLY A 138 -10.56 11.24 -15.92
CA GLY A 138 -10.77 11.73 -14.57
C GLY A 138 -9.47 11.93 -13.81
N SER A 139 -9.60 12.24 -12.52
CA SER A 139 -8.47 12.41 -11.61
C SER A 139 -8.58 11.46 -10.44
N PHE A 140 -7.48 10.81 -10.10
CA PHE A 140 -7.36 9.90 -8.97
C PHE A 140 -6.48 10.51 -7.88
N PHE A 141 -6.87 10.32 -6.62
CA PHE A 141 -6.21 10.93 -5.48
C PHE A 141 -5.84 9.88 -4.45
N VAL A 142 -4.58 9.93 -4.02
CA VAL A 142 -4.09 9.17 -2.86
C VAL A 142 -3.84 10.15 -1.73
N HIS A 143 -4.54 9.97 -0.62
CA HIS A 143 -4.42 10.83 0.55
C HIS A 143 -3.78 10.07 1.71
N ARG A 144 -2.62 10.54 2.17
CA ARG A 144 -1.94 10.03 3.37
C ARG A 144 -2.69 10.48 4.61
N ARG A 145 -3.15 9.52 5.40
CA ARG A 145 -3.76 9.76 6.70
C ARG A 145 -2.67 9.85 7.77
N ARG A 146 -2.85 10.77 8.72
CA ARG A 146 -2.10 10.78 9.97
C ARG A 146 -2.88 9.99 11.01
N LEU A 147 -2.16 9.23 11.84
CA LEU A 147 -2.70 8.58 13.04
C LEU A 147 -3.20 9.63 14.04
#